data_AF-A0A9Q0ZI63-F1
#
_entry.id   AF-A0A9Q0ZI63-F1
#
_cell.length_a   1.000
_cell.length_b   1.000
_cell.length_c   1.000
_cell.angle_alpha   90.00
_cell.angle_beta   90.00
_cell.angle_gamma   90.00
#
_symmetry.space_group_name_H-M   'P 1'
#
loop_
_entity.id
_entity.type
_entity.pdbx_description
1 polymer ?
#
loop_
_entity_poly.entity_id
_entity_poly.type
_entity_poly.pdbx_seq_one_letter_code
_entity_poly.pdbx_strand_id
1 'polypeptide(L)'
;MLLCSRSTIFAPFIAKPSPNLFSFFTRKTHLLSLFKNSPIRCNHNYFFGKPIKDSNSFGAHDLFVNKKAKFCNLAISGTSRRNEKAAGGNVMSLREKKKARREAPEGVLKFKLDKCSKCRDVVEGLRLYDEARENGVELNQHHYNVLLYLCSQNGGENVNDLRKQGYEIFQQMIIDKVPPNEATFTNAARLASAMEDPEMAFDLVKQMKSFGILPKLRSYGAPLFGFCKKEMADKAYEVDAHMIEYGVVAEEPELSALLKVSVGVNNADKVYELLHRLRTSVRHVTESTVAIIEDWFKSKHAAKTGKENWDVRKVKEGVARGGGGWHGQGWLGCGQWRVVRTQMDKEGVCGSCGERLACIDIDPRETENFAISLSKLALGREVKADFTRFQDWLQQHGPFDAVADGANLSLINQQTFSFSQLNAVVHRLHGMSPSKKLPLVILHKSRVTGGSAQNPCNKKMLERWKNSGALYVTPAGSNDDW
;
A
#
# COMPACT_ATOMS: atom_id res chain seq x y z
N MET A 1 -17.12 11.98 3.85
CA MET A 1 -18.51 12.03 4.35
C MET A 1 -18.48 12.81 5.66
N LEU A 2 -19.19 13.95 5.75
CA LEU A 2 -19.28 14.75 6.98
C LEU A 2 -20.47 14.26 7.81
N LEU A 3 -20.25 13.94 9.08
CA LEU A 3 -21.30 13.66 10.04
C LEU A 3 -21.73 14.96 10.70
N CYS A 4 -22.95 15.40 10.41
CA CYS A 4 -23.51 16.63 10.98
C CYS A 4 -24.78 16.30 11.77
N SER A 5 -24.69 16.28 13.10
CA SER A 5 -25.86 16.40 13.97
C SER A 5 -26.24 17.88 14.03
N ARG A 6 -27.47 18.24 13.67
CA ARG A 6 -27.98 19.61 13.87
C ARG A 6 -28.17 19.84 15.37
N SER A 7 -27.44 20.81 15.93
CA SER A 7 -27.82 21.49 17.16
C SER A 7 -27.88 22.99 16.84
N THR A 8 -29.08 23.56 16.87
CA THR A 8 -29.34 24.99 16.81
C THR A 8 -28.78 25.67 18.06
N ILE A 9 -27.63 26.35 17.96
CA ILE A 9 -27.16 27.29 18.97
C ILE A 9 -26.54 28.52 18.28
N PHE A 10 -26.97 29.69 18.75
CA PHE A 10 -26.62 31.05 18.34
C PHE A 10 -25.13 31.29 18.02
N ALA A 11 -24.87 31.94 16.89
CA ALA A 11 -23.57 32.51 16.55
C ALA A 11 -23.36 33.85 17.29
N PRO A 12 -22.20 34.11 17.92
CA PRO A 12 -21.82 35.47 18.28
C PRO A 12 -21.12 36.14 17.08
N PHE A 13 -21.64 37.31 16.74
CA PHE A 13 -21.04 38.32 15.86
C PHE A 13 -19.57 38.58 16.22
N ILE A 14 -18.68 38.47 15.24
CA ILE A 14 -17.40 39.20 15.25
C ILE A 14 -17.25 39.93 13.90
N ALA A 15 -16.91 41.21 14.01
CA ALA A 15 -17.04 42.26 13.02
C ALA A 15 -16.13 42.11 11.78
N LYS A 16 -16.65 42.57 10.64
CA LYS A 16 -15.91 42.88 9.41
C LYS A 16 -15.08 44.16 9.58
N PRO A 17 -14.08 44.37 8.72
CA PRO A 17 -13.97 45.66 8.04
C PRO A 17 -14.13 45.53 6.52
N SER A 18 -14.58 46.65 5.95
CA SER A 18 -15.10 46.93 4.61
C SER A 18 -14.08 46.89 3.45
N PRO A 19 -14.56 46.86 2.19
CA PRO A 19 -13.75 46.66 0.98
C PRO A 19 -13.30 47.98 0.35
N ASN A 20 -12.11 47.99 -0.27
CA ASN A 20 -11.70 49.05 -1.18
C ASN A 20 -11.79 48.60 -2.64
N LEU A 21 -12.58 49.38 -3.36
CA LEU A 21 -12.70 49.59 -4.80
C LEU A 21 -11.40 49.36 -5.62
N PHE A 22 -11.52 48.66 -6.75
CA PHE A 22 -11.26 49.23 -8.08
C PHE A 22 -11.92 48.34 -9.15
N SER A 23 -12.78 48.96 -9.96
CA SER A 23 -13.42 48.40 -11.15
C SER A 23 -12.66 48.80 -12.42
N PHE A 24 -13.11 48.24 -13.56
CA PHE A 24 -12.70 48.41 -14.97
C PHE A 24 -11.69 47.36 -15.48
N PHE A 25 -11.86 46.65 -16.61
CA PHE A 25 -12.62 46.91 -17.84
C PHE A 25 -13.10 45.60 -18.53
N THR A 26 -14.32 45.66 -19.07
CA THR A 26 -14.91 45.02 -20.28
C THR A 26 -14.94 43.51 -20.57
N ARG A 27 -16.20 43.06 -20.66
CA ARG A 27 -16.80 42.07 -21.59
C ARG A 27 -16.11 41.92 -22.96
N LYS A 28 -15.94 40.67 -23.39
CA LYS A 28 -16.37 40.22 -24.73
C LYS A 28 -16.87 38.78 -24.66
N THR A 29 -18.18 38.63 -24.89
CA THR A 29 -18.88 37.39 -25.22
C THR A 29 -18.66 37.07 -26.69
N HIS A 30 -18.41 35.81 -27.04
CA HIS A 30 -18.98 35.21 -28.24
C HIS A 30 -19.24 33.72 -28.01
N LEU A 31 -20.42 33.32 -28.48
CA LEU A 31 -20.99 31.98 -28.47
C LEU A 31 -20.12 30.95 -29.20
N LEU A 32 -20.23 29.69 -28.78
CA LEU A 32 -20.70 28.59 -29.65
C LEU A 32 -21.07 27.39 -28.78
N SER A 33 -22.38 27.20 -28.62
CA SER A 33 -23.00 25.93 -28.24
C SER A 33 -23.21 25.08 -29.49
N LEU A 34 -23.22 23.74 -29.27
CA LEU A 34 -23.75 22.64 -30.10
C LEU A 34 -22.66 21.69 -30.61
N PHE A 35 -22.53 20.53 -29.96
CA PHE A 35 -22.97 19.25 -30.52
C PHE A 35 -23.19 18.23 -29.37
N LYS A 36 -24.40 17.65 -29.35
CA LYS A 36 -24.85 16.57 -28.46
C LYS A 36 -24.48 15.20 -29.07
N ASN A 37 -24.15 14.26 -28.19
CA ASN A 37 -24.43 12.82 -28.19
C ASN A 37 -24.21 11.99 -29.47
N SER A 38 -23.29 11.01 -29.39
CA SER A 38 -23.61 9.55 -29.38
C SER A 38 -22.32 8.70 -29.31
N PRO A 39 -22.39 7.42 -28.88
CA PRO A 39 -21.36 6.76 -28.09
C PRO A 39 -20.34 6.01 -28.94
N ILE A 40 -19.06 6.16 -28.61
CA ILE A 40 -18.00 5.31 -29.16
C ILE A 40 -17.73 4.18 -28.17
N ARG A 41 -18.15 2.96 -28.54
CA ARG A 41 -17.63 1.71 -27.99
C ARG A 41 -16.13 1.64 -28.25
N CYS A 42 -15.33 1.76 -27.21
CA CYS A 42 -13.93 1.32 -27.23
C CYS A 42 -13.76 0.14 -26.27
N ASN A 43 -13.69 -1.05 -26.86
CA ASN A 43 -13.14 -2.24 -26.23
C ASN A 43 -11.65 -1.97 -25.96
N HIS A 44 -11.26 -1.86 -24.70
CA HIS A 44 -9.85 -1.95 -24.30
C HIS A 44 -9.66 -3.01 -23.22
N ASN A 45 -9.28 -4.20 -23.68
CA ASN A 45 -8.61 -5.21 -22.87
C ASN A 45 -7.28 -4.63 -22.37
N TYR A 46 -7.18 -4.33 -21.07
CA TYR A 46 -5.90 -4.07 -20.44
C TYR A 46 -5.27 -5.39 -19.97
N PHE A 47 -4.38 -5.93 -20.82
CA PHE A 47 -3.35 -6.88 -20.43
C PHE A 47 -2.30 -6.13 -19.59
N PHE A 48 -2.29 -6.34 -18.28
CA PHE A 48 -1.15 -5.96 -17.44
C PHE A 48 -0.03 -6.99 -17.62
N GLY A 49 1.03 -6.57 -18.34
CA GLY A 49 2.31 -7.28 -18.36
C GLY A 49 3.01 -7.16 -17.00
N LYS A 50 3.43 -8.30 -16.44
CA LYS A 50 4.23 -8.38 -15.21
C LYS A 50 5.62 -7.78 -15.41
N PRO A 51 6.19 -7.06 -14.43
CA PRO A 51 7.61 -6.76 -14.41
C PRO A 51 8.44 -7.99 -14.01
N ILE A 52 9.62 -8.05 -14.60
CA ILE A 52 10.65 -9.09 -14.48
C ILE A 52 11.26 -9.05 -13.07
N LYS A 53 11.42 -10.22 -12.46
CA LYS A 53 12.15 -10.46 -11.20
C LYS A 53 13.66 -10.47 -11.45
N ASP A 54 14.41 -9.82 -10.57
CA ASP A 54 15.76 -10.14 -10.08
C ASP A 54 16.04 -9.18 -8.89
N SER A 55 16.81 -9.44 -7.85
CA SER A 55 17.15 -10.61 -7.05
C SER A 55 17.73 -10.04 -5.72
N ASN A 56 17.46 -10.69 -4.58
CA ASN A 56 18.10 -10.56 -3.26
C ASN A 56 18.80 -9.23 -2.84
N SER A 57 18.24 -8.57 -1.83
CA SER A 57 19.05 -7.85 -0.84
C SER A 57 18.46 -8.03 0.57
N PHE A 58 19.32 -8.49 1.48
CA PHE A 58 19.07 -8.58 2.91
C PHE A 58 18.89 -7.16 3.48
N GLY A 59 17.73 -6.88 4.06
CA GLY A 59 17.48 -5.69 4.86
C GLY A 59 17.39 -6.07 6.33
N ALA A 60 18.45 -5.79 7.09
CA ALA A 60 18.43 -5.84 8.54
C ALA A 60 17.65 -4.63 9.07
N HIS A 61 16.61 -4.87 9.86
CA HIS A 61 16.06 -3.88 10.78
C HIS A 61 15.62 -4.59 12.04
N ASP A 62 16.44 -4.46 13.08
CA ASP A 62 16.03 -4.55 14.47
C ASP A 62 16.91 -3.61 15.29
N LEU A 63 16.33 -3.02 16.35
CA LEU A 63 16.90 -2.36 17.55
C LEU A 63 15.98 -1.17 17.93
N PHE A 64 15.32 -1.09 19.09
CA PHE A 64 15.59 -1.49 20.49
C PHE A 64 14.26 -1.90 21.17
N VAL A 65 14.15 -2.91 22.05
CA VAL A 65 14.51 -3.02 23.49
C VAL A 65 14.29 -4.52 23.83
N ASN A 66 15.17 -5.33 24.44
CA ASN A 66 15.68 -5.26 25.81
C ASN A 66 16.86 -6.26 25.99
N LYS A 67 17.93 -5.83 26.66
CA LYS A 67 19.12 -6.63 26.99
C LYS A 67 18.91 -7.39 28.30
N LYS A 68 18.84 -8.73 28.26
CA LYS A 68 19.44 -9.70 29.23
C LYS A 68 18.87 -11.10 29.00
N ALA A 69 19.60 -11.93 28.28
CA ALA A 69 19.79 -13.35 28.59
C ALA A 69 20.95 -13.86 27.72
N LYS A 70 21.97 -14.41 28.38
CA LYS A 70 23.24 -14.87 27.84
C LYS A 70 23.18 -16.40 27.80
N PHE A 71 23.73 -16.98 26.72
CA PHE A 71 24.30 -18.34 26.60
C PHE A 71 23.40 -19.60 26.70
N CYS A 72 23.27 -20.29 25.56
CA CYS A 72 23.82 -21.63 25.22
C CYS A 72 23.28 -21.99 23.82
N ASN A 73 24.08 -22.19 22.77
CA ASN A 73 24.83 -23.41 22.53
C ASN A 73 26.04 -23.18 21.61
N LEU A 74 27.18 -23.74 22.01
CA LEU A 74 28.37 -23.90 21.20
C LEU A 74 28.33 -25.25 20.46
N ALA A 75 28.86 -25.22 19.24
CA ALA A 75 29.75 -26.23 18.63
C ALA A 75 29.24 -27.65 18.32
N ILE A 76 28.97 -27.88 17.04
CA ILE A 76 29.57 -28.94 16.18
C ILE A 76 29.66 -28.26 14.79
N SER A 77 30.76 -28.09 14.07
CA SER A 77 32.08 -28.72 14.04
C SER A 77 33.08 -27.68 13.50
N GLY A 78 34.16 -27.45 14.23
CA GLY A 78 35.39 -26.92 13.66
C GLY A 78 36.29 -28.09 13.29
N THR A 79 36.65 -28.22 12.02
CA THR A 79 37.81 -29.00 11.59
C THR A 79 38.62 -28.19 10.58
N SER A 80 39.72 -27.63 11.11
CA SER A 80 41.05 -27.59 10.52
C SER A 80 41.20 -27.20 9.04
N ARG A 81 41.59 -25.94 8.81
CA ARG A 81 42.45 -25.58 7.66
C ARG A 81 43.77 -26.35 7.79
N ARG A 82 43.89 -27.48 7.10
CA ARG A 82 45.18 -28.07 6.73
C ARG A 82 45.25 -28.18 5.21
N ASN A 83 46.40 -27.74 4.70
CA ASN A 83 46.80 -27.85 3.31
C ASN A 83 46.67 -29.29 2.81
N GLU A 84 45.83 -29.51 1.80
CA GLU A 84 46.03 -30.58 0.84
C GLU A 84 45.99 -29.98 -0.56
N LYS A 85 47.17 -29.93 -1.18
CA LYS A 85 47.30 -29.84 -2.62
C LYS A 85 47.00 -31.23 -3.20
N ALA A 86 46.32 -31.22 -4.35
CA ALA A 86 46.17 -32.29 -5.34
C ALA A 86 45.05 -33.32 -5.12
N ALA A 87 43.90 -33.03 -5.75
CA ALA A 87 43.21 -33.97 -6.64
C ALA A 87 42.32 -33.16 -7.60
N GLY A 88 42.48 -33.39 -8.91
CA GLY A 88 41.74 -32.68 -9.95
C GLY A 88 40.23 -32.97 -9.89
N GLY A 89 39.46 -31.97 -9.50
CA GLY A 89 37.99 -32.00 -9.55
C GLY A 89 37.49 -30.94 -10.53
N ASN A 90 36.80 -31.37 -11.59
CA ASN A 90 36.22 -30.51 -12.60
C ASN A 90 35.15 -29.60 -11.97
N VAL A 91 35.42 -28.30 -11.79
CA VAL A 91 34.48 -27.36 -11.17
C VAL A 91 33.38 -27.04 -12.18
N MET A 92 32.24 -27.74 -12.07
CA MET A 92 31.09 -27.51 -12.96
C MET A 92 30.67 -26.03 -12.99
N SER A 93 30.38 -25.53 -14.18
CA SER A 93 29.90 -24.17 -14.40
C SER A 93 28.53 -23.95 -13.75
N LEU A 94 28.20 -22.69 -13.44
CA LEU A 94 26.87 -22.31 -12.93
C LEU A 94 25.73 -22.74 -13.89
N ARG A 95 26.01 -22.81 -15.19
CA ARG A 95 25.05 -23.22 -16.22
C ARG A 95 24.76 -24.72 -16.15
N GLU A 96 25.79 -25.55 -15.98
CA GLU A 96 25.66 -27.00 -15.83
C GLU A 96 24.96 -27.37 -14.53
N LYS A 97 25.29 -26.70 -13.42
CA LYS A 97 24.58 -26.86 -12.14
C LYS A 97 23.09 -26.55 -12.24
N LYS A 98 22.72 -25.50 -12.98
CA LYS A 98 21.31 -25.14 -13.22
C LYS A 98 20.60 -26.16 -14.11
N LYS A 99 21.30 -26.72 -15.11
CA LYS A 99 20.76 -27.76 -16.00
C LYS A 99 20.50 -29.05 -15.22
N ALA A 100 21.50 -29.54 -14.49
CA ALA A 100 21.37 -30.74 -13.66
C ALA A 100 20.21 -30.64 -12.65
N ARG A 101 20.03 -29.50 -11.98
CA ARG A 101 18.89 -29.27 -11.06
C ARG A 101 17.52 -29.29 -11.74
N ARG A 102 17.44 -28.96 -13.04
CA ARG A 102 16.17 -29.01 -13.80
C ARG A 102 15.85 -30.42 -14.26
N GLU A 103 16.88 -31.22 -14.53
CA GLU A 103 16.77 -32.60 -15.01
C GLU A 103 16.61 -33.60 -13.86
N ALA A 104 17.01 -33.24 -12.63
CA ALA A 104 16.77 -34.03 -11.43
C ALA A 104 15.26 -34.27 -11.19
N PRO A 105 14.86 -35.39 -10.57
CA PRO A 105 13.45 -35.73 -10.34
C PRO A 105 12.65 -34.61 -9.66
N GLU A 106 13.26 -33.91 -8.69
CA GLU A 106 12.67 -32.77 -7.98
C GLU A 106 12.46 -31.57 -8.93
N GLY A 107 13.41 -31.33 -9.83
CA GLY A 107 13.32 -30.27 -10.83
C GLY A 107 12.23 -30.52 -11.87
N VAL A 108 12.10 -31.77 -12.30
CA VAL A 108 11.02 -32.22 -13.20
C VAL A 108 9.67 -32.09 -12.52
N LEU A 109 9.53 -32.57 -11.28
CA LEU A 109 8.30 -32.45 -10.50
C LEU A 109 7.90 -30.99 -10.31
N LYS A 110 8.85 -30.12 -9.94
CA LYS A 110 8.62 -28.67 -9.84
C LYS A 110 8.04 -28.10 -11.13
N PHE A 111 8.62 -28.43 -12.29
CA PHE A 111 8.14 -27.92 -13.57
C PHE A 111 6.72 -28.40 -13.89
N LYS A 112 6.43 -29.68 -13.65
CA LYS A 112 5.10 -30.25 -13.87
C LYS A 112 4.06 -29.60 -12.94
N LEU A 113 4.34 -29.48 -11.64
CA LEU A 113 3.46 -28.81 -10.66
C LEU A 113 3.25 -27.33 -10.99
N ASP A 114 4.29 -26.61 -11.41
CA ASP A 114 4.17 -25.21 -11.83
C ASP A 114 3.27 -25.07 -13.08
N LYS A 115 3.24 -26.08 -13.96
CA LYS A 115 2.31 -26.14 -15.10
C LYS A 115 0.87 -26.40 -14.61
N CYS A 116 0.67 -27.39 -13.74
CA CYS A 116 -0.64 -27.67 -13.14
C CYS A 116 -1.22 -26.43 -12.43
N SER A 117 -0.38 -25.70 -11.67
CA SER A 117 -0.76 -24.45 -11.01
C SER A 117 -1.27 -23.37 -11.97
N LYS A 118 -0.65 -23.25 -13.16
CA LYS A 118 -1.08 -22.30 -14.20
C LYS A 118 -2.37 -22.72 -14.88
N CYS A 119 -2.55 -24.03 -15.11
CA CYS A 119 -3.74 -24.60 -15.73
C CYS A 119 -4.88 -24.84 -14.73
N ARG A 120 -4.64 -24.65 -13.43
CA ARG A 120 -5.57 -24.96 -12.32
C ARG A 120 -6.01 -26.43 -12.31
N ASP A 121 -5.09 -27.32 -12.71
CA ASP A 121 -5.35 -28.76 -12.77
C ASP A 121 -4.97 -29.41 -11.44
N VAL A 122 -5.93 -29.45 -10.52
CA VAL A 122 -5.73 -30.01 -9.17
C VAL A 122 -5.59 -31.54 -9.25
N VAL A 123 -6.36 -32.19 -10.13
CA VAL A 123 -6.36 -33.66 -10.28
C VAL A 123 -5.00 -34.14 -10.77
N GLU A 124 -4.44 -33.54 -11.82
CA GLU A 124 -3.10 -33.90 -12.27
C GLU A 124 -2.03 -33.52 -11.22
N GLY A 125 -2.22 -32.40 -10.51
CA GLY A 125 -1.33 -32.02 -9.41
C GLY A 125 -1.24 -33.10 -8.32
N LEU A 126 -2.38 -33.68 -7.94
CA LEU A 126 -2.45 -34.76 -6.95
C LEU A 126 -1.91 -36.09 -7.49
N ARG A 127 -2.23 -36.43 -8.74
CA ARG A 127 -1.64 -37.62 -9.42
C ARG A 127 -0.11 -37.55 -9.43
N LEU A 128 0.45 -36.37 -9.68
CA LEU A 128 1.90 -36.14 -9.63
C LEU A 128 2.49 -36.20 -8.22
N TYR A 129 1.71 -35.86 -7.20
CA TYR A 129 2.10 -36.03 -5.80
C TYR A 129 2.21 -37.51 -5.45
N ASP A 130 1.20 -38.32 -5.81
CA ASP A 130 1.21 -39.76 -5.57
C ASP A 130 2.35 -40.44 -6.35
N GLU A 131 2.49 -40.13 -7.65
CA GLU A 131 3.60 -40.61 -8.50
C GLU A 131 4.97 -40.25 -7.91
N ALA A 132 5.13 -39.03 -7.38
CA ALA A 132 6.40 -38.62 -6.77
C ALA A 132 6.72 -39.43 -5.50
N ARG A 133 5.71 -39.74 -4.68
CA ARG A 133 5.88 -40.53 -3.45
C ARG A 133 6.17 -41.99 -3.76
N GLU A 134 5.46 -42.59 -4.70
CA GLU A 134 5.70 -43.98 -5.15
C GLU A 134 7.11 -44.16 -5.71
N ASN A 135 7.61 -43.15 -6.44
CA ASN A 135 8.96 -43.15 -7.00
C ASN A 135 10.06 -42.70 -6.02
N GLY A 136 9.72 -42.41 -4.75
CA GLY A 136 10.68 -42.00 -3.73
C GLY A 136 11.34 -40.64 -3.98
N VAL A 137 10.67 -39.74 -4.72
CA VAL A 137 11.15 -38.37 -4.94
C VAL A 137 10.95 -37.55 -3.68
N GLU A 138 12.01 -36.87 -3.20
CA GLU A 138 11.89 -36.01 -2.02
C GLU A 138 11.16 -34.70 -2.35
N LEU A 139 10.05 -34.46 -1.64
CA LEU A 139 9.29 -33.22 -1.80
C LEU A 139 9.90 -32.10 -0.96
N ASN A 140 10.22 -30.98 -1.61
CA ASN A 140 10.70 -29.77 -0.94
C ASN A 140 9.55 -28.79 -0.63
N GLN A 141 9.88 -27.72 0.10
CA GLN A 141 8.94 -26.66 0.49
C GLN A 141 8.17 -26.05 -0.70
N HIS A 142 8.78 -25.93 -1.89
CA HIS A 142 8.08 -25.40 -3.07
C HIS A 142 7.01 -26.38 -3.58
N HIS A 143 7.31 -27.68 -3.65
CA HIS A 143 6.35 -28.69 -4.10
C HIS A 143 5.10 -28.69 -3.22
N TYR A 144 5.29 -28.77 -1.90
CA TYR A 144 4.21 -28.69 -0.92
C TYR A 144 3.39 -27.40 -1.07
N ASN A 145 4.05 -26.24 -1.17
CA ASN A 145 3.34 -24.97 -1.32
C ASN A 145 2.47 -24.89 -2.57
N VAL A 146 2.92 -25.46 -3.70
CA VAL A 146 2.12 -25.49 -4.94
C VAL A 146 0.91 -26.42 -4.80
N LEU A 147 1.10 -27.61 -4.20
CA LEU A 147 0.01 -28.55 -3.95
C LEU A 147 -1.04 -27.96 -3.02
N LEU A 148 -0.64 -27.38 -1.88
CA LEU A 148 -1.55 -26.70 -0.97
C LEU A 148 -2.29 -25.54 -1.65
N TYR A 149 -1.59 -24.77 -2.49
CA TYR A 149 -2.22 -23.71 -3.25
C TYR A 149 -3.26 -24.26 -4.24
N LEU A 150 -2.96 -25.32 -4.97
CA LEU A 150 -3.89 -25.99 -5.88
C LEU A 150 -5.15 -26.47 -5.13
N CYS A 151 -4.99 -27.19 -4.02
CA CYS A 151 -6.09 -27.67 -3.19
C CYS A 151 -6.94 -26.53 -2.59
N SER A 152 -6.37 -25.33 -2.41
CA SER A 152 -7.09 -24.17 -1.87
C SER A 152 -7.95 -23.43 -2.89
N GLN A 153 -7.84 -23.73 -4.20
CA GLN A 153 -8.61 -23.05 -5.24
C GLN A 153 -10.04 -23.59 -5.36
N ASN A 154 -10.97 -22.70 -5.73
CA ASN A 154 -12.33 -23.09 -6.07
C ASN A 154 -12.40 -23.57 -7.54
N GLY A 155 -12.69 -24.85 -7.75
CA GLY A 155 -12.93 -25.43 -9.06
C GLY A 155 -12.75 -26.96 -9.07
N GLY A 156 -13.71 -27.67 -9.65
CA GLY A 156 -13.68 -29.14 -9.80
C GLY A 156 -14.93 -29.83 -9.24
N GLU A 157 -15.24 -31.02 -9.74
CA GLU A 157 -16.16 -31.98 -9.10
C GLU A 157 -15.47 -32.57 -7.85
N ASN A 158 -16.21 -32.96 -6.81
CA ASN A 158 -15.67 -33.51 -5.54
C ASN A 158 -14.72 -32.57 -4.74
N VAL A 159 -15.06 -31.29 -4.67
CA VAL A 159 -14.29 -30.25 -3.96
C VAL A 159 -13.97 -30.62 -2.49
N ASN A 160 -14.86 -31.32 -1.79
CA ASN A 160 -14.66 -31.67 -0.38
C ASN A 160 -13.54 -32.70 -0.18
N ASP A 161 -13.39 -33.67 -1.09
CA ASP A 161 -12.35 -34.70 -0.97
C ASP A 161 -10.98 -34.14 -1.33
N LEU A 162 -10.91 -33.28 -2.36
CA LEU A 162 -9.70 -32.53 -2.71
C LEU A 162 -9.20 -31.66 -1.56
N ARG A 163 -10.12 -31.09 -0.78
CA ARG A 163 -9.77 -30.25 0.36
C ARG A 163 -9.21 -31.07 1.53
N LYS A 164 -9.80 -32.23 1.81
CA LYS A 164 -9.27 -33.18 2.82
C LYS A 164 -7.87 -33.64 2.44
N GLN A 165 -7.66 -34.03 1.18
CA GLN A 165 -6.33 -34.39 0.67
C GLN A 165 -5.33 -33.25 0.82
N GLY A 166 -5.75 -32.00 0.56
CA GLY A 166 -4.89 -30.84 0.82
C GLY A 166 -4.43 -30.73 2.28
N TYR A 167 -5.30 -31.06 3.24
CA TYR A 167 -4.97 -31.03 4.66
C TYR A 167 -4.05 -32.19 5.05
N GLU A 168 -4.28 -33.38 4.49
CA GLU A 168 -3.39 -34.54 4.62
C GLU A 168 -1.99 -34.24 4.06
N ILE A 169 -1.90 -33.56 2.91
CA ILE A 169 -0.64 -33.09 2.33
C ILE A 169 0.07 -32.10 3.26
N PHE A 170 -0.68 -31.20 3.92
CA PHE A 170 -0.10 -30.31 4.92
C PHE A 170 0.46 -31.09 6.11
N GLN A 171 -0.30 -32.05 6.65
CA GLN A 171 0.19 -32.91 7.75
C GLN A 171 1.41 -33.72 7.33
N GLN A 172 1.41 -34.25 6.11
CA GLN A 172 2.54 -35.00 5.56
C GLN A 172 3.80 -34.15 5.44
N MET A 173 3.68 -32.87 5.05
CA MET A 173 4.81 -31.93 5.04
C MET A 173 5.47 -31.81 6.43
N ILE A 174 4.66 -31.77 7.49
CA ILE A 174 5.13 -31.71 8.88
C ILE A 174 5.80 -33.02 9.28
N ILE A 175 5.22 -34.17 8.90
CA ILE A 175 5.79 -35.51 9.14
C ILE A 175 7.14 -35.67 8.43
N ASP A 176 7.25 -35.20 7.19
CA ASP A 176 8.47 -35.20 6.39
C ASP A 176 9.51 -34.19 6.91
N LYS A 177 9.20 -33.44 7.97
CA LYS A 177 10.06 -32.43 8.60
C LYS A 177 10.51 -31.33 7.63
N VAL A 178 9.71 -31.07 6.59
CA VAL A 178 9.96 -29.97 5.67
C VAL A 178 9.50 -28.68 6.37
N PRO A 179 10.38 -27.70 6.59
CA PRO A 179 10.03 -26.51 7.37
C PRO A 179 8.94 -25.71 6.66
N PRO A 180 7.80 -25.43 7.30
CA PRO A 180 6.78 -24.55 6.73
C PRO A 180 7.31 -23.12 6.65
N ASN A 181 6.79 -22.35 5.70
CA ASN A 181 7.01 -20.90 5.63
C ASN A 181 5.67 -20.16 5.69
N GLU A 182 5.72 -18.84 5.64
CA GLU A 182 4.52 -18.00 5.67
C GLU A 182 3.52 -18.33 4.53
N ALA A 183 4.00 -18.74 3.35
CA ALA A 183 3.13 -19.13 2.25
C ALA A 183 2.47 -20.49 2.50
N THR A 184 3.15 -21.42 3.16
CA THR A 184 2.60 -22.72 3.59
C THR A 184 1.38 -22.50 4.48
N PHE A 185 1.53 -21.75 5.56
CA PHE A 185 0.44 -21.47 6.49
C PHE A 185 -0.68 -20.67 5.84
N THR A 186 -0.36 -19.70 4.98
CA THR A 186 -1.37 -18.95 4.24
C THR A 186 -2.20 -19.86 3.33
N ASN A 187 -1.57 -20.79 2.60
CA ASN A 187 -2.28 -21.73 1.74
C ASN A 187 -3.13 -22.73 2.56
N ALA A 188 -2.60 -23.22 3.68
CA ALA A 188 -3.35 -24.08 4.60
C ALA A 188 -4.56 -23.35 5.21
N ALA A 189 -4.42 -22.07 5.60
CA ALA A 189 -5.54 -21.27 6.11
C ALA A 189 -6.60 -21.02 5.03
N ARG A 190 -6.20 -20.77 3.78
CA ARG A 190 -7.14 -20.66 2.64
C ARG A 190 -7.87 -21.97 2.39
N LEU A 191 -7.18 -23.10 2.51
CA LEU A 191 -7.78 -24.42 2.41
C LEU A 191 -8.82 -24.66 3.53
N ALA A 192 -8.51 -24.32 4.78
CA ALA A 192 -9.44 -24.41 5.90
C ALA A 192 -10.67 -23.51 5.71
N SER A 193 -10.47 -22.27 5.27
CA SER A 193 -11.58 -21.37 4.92
C SER A 193 -12.42 -21.89 3.75
N ALA A 194 -11.80 -22.55 2.76
CA ALA A 194 -12.52 -23.21 1.68
C ALA A 194 -13.38 -24.37 2.20
N MET A 195 -12.91 -25.13 3.20
CA MET A 195 -13.72 -26.13 3.94
C MET A 195 -14.81 -25.51 4.84
N GLU A 196 -15.03 -24.19 4.73
CA GLU A 196 -15.93 -23.42 5.57
C GLU A 196 -15.58 -23.50 7.07
N ASP A 197 -14.30 -23.69 7.41
CA ASP A 197 -13.81 -23.71 8.79
C ASP A 197 -12.85 -22.53 9.06
N PRO A 198 -13.39 -21.34 9.40
CA PRO A 198 -12.57 -20.18 9.75
C PRO A 198 -11.85 -20.33 11.10
N GLU A 199 -12.30 -21.20 12.00
CA GLU A 199 -11.65 -21.43 13.30
C GLU A 199 -10.33 -22.16 13.07
N MET A 200 -10.35 -23.25 12.29
CA MET A 200 -9.13 -23.95 11.87
C MET A 200 -8.20 -23.02 11.09
N ALA A 201 -8.74 -22.15 10.22
CA ALA A 201 -7.92 -21.17 9.51
C ALA A 201 -7.21 -20.20 10.47
N PHE A 202 -7.87 -19.79 11.55
CA PHE A 202 -7.27 -18.90 12.54
C PHE A 202 -6.25 -19.62 13.42
N ASP A 203 -6.51 -20.86 13.81
CA ASP A 203 -5.56 -21.68 14.57
C ASP A 203 -4.27 -21.93 13.79
N LEU A 204 -4.36 -22.15 12.47
CA LEU A 204 -3.19 -22.24 11.59
C LEU A 204 -2.37 -20.94 11.59
N VAL A 205 -3.02 -19.77 11.62
CA VAL A 205 -2.32 -18.48 11.72
C VAL A 205 -1.66 -18.32 13.10
N LYS A 206 -2.34 -18.71 14.18
CA LYS A 206 -1.76 -18.68 15.55
C LYS A 206 -0.53 -19.60 15.66
N GLN A 207 -0.55 -20.76 15.00
CA GLN A 207 0.58 -21.68 14.96
C GLN A 207 1.83 -21.09 14.30
N MET A 208 1.73 -20.08 13.43
CA MET A 208 2.90 -19.46 12.82
C MET A 208 3.91 -18.96 13.87
N LYS A 209 3.42 -18.51 15.03
CA LYS A 209 4.25 -18.09 16.17
C LYS A 209 5.15 -19.21 16.70
N SER A 210 4.63 -20.44 16.85
CA SER A 210 5.39 -21.56 17.39
C SER A 210 6.50 -22.01 16.43
N PHE A 211 6.35 -21.71 15.14
CA PHE A 211 7.38 -21.92 14.11
C PHE A 211 8.31 -20.71 13.91
N GLY A 212 8.17 -19.63 14.68
CA GLY A 212 8.97 -18.41 14.53
C GLY A 212 8.68 -17.66 13.23
N ILE A 213 7.49 -17.82 12.66
CA ILE A 213 7.07 -17.20 11.40
C ILE A 213 6.12 -16.04 11.70
N LEU A 214 6.41 -14.87 11.15
CA LEU A 214 5.54 -13.70 11.26
C LEU A 214 4.38 -13.80 10.25
N PRO A 215 3.11 -13.75 10.69
CA PRO A 215 1.97 -13.65 9.80
C PRO A 215 2.00 -12.37 8.96
N LYS A 216 1.42 -12.42 7.77
CA LYS A 216 1.19 -11.23 6.92
C LYS A 216 -0.30 -10.96 6.78
N LEU A 217 -0.67 -9.81 6.24
CA LEU A 217 -2.08 -9.46 5.99
C LEU A 217 -2.85 -10.58 5.25
N ARG A 218 -2.24 -11.15 4.21
CA ARG A 218 -2.82 -12.26 3.45
C ARG A 218 -3.07 -13.54 4.26
N SER A 219 -2.34 -13.75 5.36
CA SER A 219 -2.53 -14.92 6.23
C SER A 219 -3.85 -14.81 7.00
N TYR A 220 -4.27 -13.59 7.34
CA TYR A 220 -5.50 -13.32 8.09
C TYR A 220 -6.76 -13.22 7.24
N GLY A 221 -6.64 -13.01 5.93
CA GLY A 221 -7.81 -12.86 5.06
C GLY A 221 -8.77 -14.05 5.16
N ALA A 222 -8.24 -15.28 5.13
CA ALA A 222 -9.03 -16.51 5.22
C ALA A 222 -9.90 -16.62 6.50
N PRO A 223 -9.34 -16.51 7.72
CA PRO A 223 -10.16 -16.53 8.94
C PRO A 223 -11.05 -15.28 9.05
N LEU A 224 -10.54 -14.07 8.78
CA LEU A 224 -11.31 -12.83 8.96
C LEU A 224 -12.56 -12.80 8.07
N PHE A 225 -12.38 -13.00 6.75
CA PHE A 225 -13.52 -13.00 5.83
C PHE A 225 -14.45 -14.18 6.08
N GLY A 226 -13.93 -15.32 6.53
CA GLY A 226 -14.73 -16.47 6.91
C GLY A 226 -15.65 -16.18 8.09
N PHE A 227 -15.14 -15.61 9.18
CA PHE A 227 -15.97 -15.20 10.32
C PHE A 227 -16.96 -14.09 9.97
N CYS A 228 -16.54 -13.08 9.19
CA CYS A 228 -17.45 -12.03 8.71
C CYS A 228 -18.57 -12.58 7.83
N LYS A 229 -18.29 -13.55 6.95
CA LYS A 229 -19.30 -14.20 6.09
C LYS A 229 -20.30 -15.02 6.91
N LYS A 230 -19.86 -15.62 8.02
CA LYS A 230 -20.71 -16.36 8.96
C LYS A 230 -21.36 -15.47 10.02
N GLU A 231 -21.21 -14.15 9.92
CA GLU A 231 -21.74 -13.17 10.88
C GLU A 231 -21.24 -13.35 12.32
N MET A 232 -20.09 -14.00 12.51
CA MET A 232 -19.47 -14.25 13.81
C MET A 232 -18.59 -13.05 14.22
N ALA A 233 -19.23 -11.97 14.66
CA ALA A 233 -18.56 -10.70 14.97
C ALA A 233 -17.43 -10.82 16.00
N ASP A 234 -17.68 -11.50 17.13
CA ASP A 234 -16.70 -11.62 18.22
C ASP A 234 -15.39 -12.29 17.74
N LYS A 235 -15.52 -13.36 16.95
CA LYS A 235 -14.38 -14.05 16.33
C LYS A 235 -13.67 -13.20 15.30
N ALA A 236 -14.41 -12.42 14.50
CA ALA A 236 -13.79 -11.46 13.57
C ALA A 236 -12.98 -10.39 14.33
N TYR A 237 -13.47 -9.94 15.49
CA TYR A 237 -12.74 -9.00 16.35
C TYR A 237 -11.51 -9.64 17.01
N GLU A 238 -11.56 -10.92 17.38
CA GLU A 238 -10.38 -11.66 17.86
C GLU A 238 -9.28 -11.72 16.78
N VAL A 239 -9.65 -11.95 15.52
CA VAL A 239 -8.70 -11.95 14.40
C VAL A 239 -8.08 -10.57 14.22
N ASP A 240 -8.89 -9.51 14.24
CA ASP A 240 -8.43 -8.12 14.12
C ASP A 240 -7.50 -7.71 15.29
N ALA A 241 -7.83 -8.13 16.52
CA ALA A 241 -6.98 -7.89 17.69
C ALA A 241 -5.61 -8.59 17.54
N HIS A 242 -5.61 -9.83 17.04
CA HIS A 242 -4.36 -10.56 16.78
C HIS A 242 -3.57 -9.93 15.61
N MET A 243 -4.22 -9.36 14.59
CA MET A 243 -3.53 -8.57 13.56
C MET A 243 -2.80 -7.38 14.17
N ILE A 244 -3.47 -6.63 15.05
CA ILE A 244 -2.90 -5.46 15.74
C ILE A 244 -1.72 -5.86 16.64
N GLU A 245 -1.84 -6.95 17.40
CA GLU A 245 -0.76 -7.47 18.26
C GLU A 245 0.53 -7.76 17.48
N TYR A 246 0.40 -8.26 16.25
CA TYR A 246 1.54 -8.59 15.37
C TYR A 246 1.94 -7.43 14.44
N GLY A 247 1.37 -6.24 14.62
CA GLY A 247 1.68 -5.07 13.79
C GLY A 247 1.23 -5.21 12.33
N VAL A 248 0.25 -6.06 12.06
CA VAL A 248 -0.33 -6.24 10.71
C VAL A 248 -1.45 -5.23 10.52
N VAL A 249 -1.22 -4.25 9.66
CA VAL A 249 -2.19 -3.18 9.37
C VAL A 249 -3.22 -3.67 8.36
N ALA A 250 -4.50 -3.57 8.71
CA ALA A 250 -5.62 -3.89 7.84
C ALA A 250 -5.76 -2.85 6.70
N GLU A 251 -6.04 -3.34 5.49
CA GLU A 251 -6.39 -2.52 4.34
C GLU A 251 -7.92 -2.33 4.26
N GLU A 252 -8.40 -1.62 3.24
CA GLU A 252 -9.84 -1.37 3.07
C GLU A 252 -10.70 -2.65 3.04
N PRO A 253 -10.32 -3.75 2.35
CA PRO A 253 -11.16 -4.94 2.29
C PRO A 253 -11.43 -5.54 3.67
N GLU A 254 -10.41 -5.66 4.52
CA GLU A 254 -10.52 -6.19 5.88
C GLU A 254 -11.36 -5.25 6.77
N LEU A 255 -11.11 -3.95 6.71
CA LEU A 255 -11.88 -2.95 7.46
C LEU A 255 -13.34 -2.88 7.02
N SER A 256 -13.62 -3.01 5.73
CA SER A 256 -14.97 -3.01 5.16
C SER A 256 -15.74 -4.26 5.58
N ALA A 257 -15.09 -5.44 5.61
CA ALA A 257 -15.70 -6.66 6.12
C ALA A 257 -16.03 -6.57 7.62
N LEU A 258 -15.09 -6.06 8.44
CA LEU A 258 -15.31 -5.79 9.86
C LEU A 258 -16.43 -4.78 10.08
N LEU A 259 -16.50 -3.73 9.24
CA LEU A 259 -17.54 -2.72 9.33
C LEU A 259 -18.90 -3.34 9.03
N LYS A 260 -18.99 -4.14 7.96
CA LYS A 260 -20.23 -4.81 7.56
C LYS A 260 -20.77 -5.74 8.66
N VAL A 261 -19.91 -6.59 9.25
CA VAL A 261 -20.36 -7.47 10.35
C VAL A 261 -20.76 -6.67 11.58
N SER A 262 -20.06 -5.58 11.91
CA SER A 262 -20.39 -4.68 13.02
C SER A 262 -21.74 -3.99 12.84
N VAL A 263 -22.06 -3.57 11.61
CA VAL A 263 -23.38 -3.03 11.25
C VAL A 263 -24.45 -4.12 11.41
N GLY A 264 -24.18 -5.36 10.96
CA GLY A 264 -25.11 -6.48 11.06
C GLY A 264 -25.48 -6.83 12.51
N VAL A 265 -24.50 -6.84 13.43
CA VAL A 265 -24.75 -7.10 14.86
C VAL A 265 -25.13 -5.83 15.65
N ASN A 266 -25.30 -4.69 14.97
CA ASN A 266 -25.60 -3.39 15.58
C ASN A 266 -24.60 -2.95 16.67
N ASN A 267 -23.31 -3.23 16.49
CA ASN A 267 -22.26 -2.76 17.41
C ASN A 267 -21.79 -1.35 17.03
N ALA A 268 -22.49 -0.35 17.56
CA ALA A 268 -22.23 1.07 17.27
C ALA A 268 -20.82 1.54 17.61
N ASP A 269 -20.22 1.03 18.69
CA ASP A 269 -18.89 1.43 19.13
C ASP A 269 -17.83 0.89 18.16
N LYS A 270 -17.97 -0.36 17.71
CA LYS A 270 -17.09 -0.90 16.67
C LYS A 270 -17.27 -0.23 15.32
N VAL A 271 -18.50 0.14 14.94
CA VAL A 271 -18.72 0.95 13.73
C VAL A 271 -17.97 2.28 13.85
N TYR A 272 -18.05 2.98 14.98
CA TYR A 272 -17.33 4.24 15.20
C TYR A 272 -15.82 4.08 15.10
N GLU A 273 -15.27 3.06 15.76
CA GLU A 273 -13.84 2.74 15.72
C GLU A 273 -13.35 2.45 14.29
N LEU A 274 -14.09 1.61 13.55
CA LEU A 274 -13.73 1.22 12.19
C LEU A 274 -13.82 2.38 11.19
N LEU A 275 -14.78 3.29 11.37
CA LEU A 275 -14.83 4.53 10.58
C LEU A 275 -13.59 5.42 10.81
N HIS A 276 -13.07 5.48 12.04
CA HIS A 276 -11.80 6.18 12.31
C HIS A 276 -10.61 5.47 11.70
N ARG A 277 -10.57 4.14 11.73
CA ARG A 277 -9.52 3.36 11.06
C ARG A 277 -9.53 3.61 9.56
N LEU A 278 -10.70 3.55 8.91
CA LEU A 278 -10.85 3.91 7.49
C LEU A 278 -10.39 5.35 7.21
N ARG A 279 -10.72 6.31 8.08
CA ARG A 279 -10.24 7.70 7.97
C ARG A 279 -8.71 7.78 7.98
N THR A 280 -8.05 7.01 8.86
CA THR A 280 -6.59 7.07 9.02
C THR A 280 -5.82 6.29 7.95
N SER A 281 -6.23 5.07 7.60
CA SER A 281 -5.45 4.20 6.72
C SER A 281 -5.89 4.24 5.25
N VAL A 282 -7.16 4.56 4.98
CA VAL A 282 -7.74 4.48 3.63
C VAL A 282 -8.01 5.86 3.04
N ARG A 283 -8.53 6.80 3.85
CA ARG A 283 -8.93 8.18 3.49
C ARG A 283 -10.07 8.29 2.47
N HIS A 284 -9.93 7.66 1.30
CA HIS A 284 -10.94 7.58 0.24
C HIS A 284 -11.40 6.13 0.08
N VAL A 285 -12.68 5.88 0.34
CA VAL A 285 -13.25 4.54 0.33
C VAL A 285 -13.91 4.22 -1.01
N THR A 286 -13.95 2.95 -1.36
CA THR A 286 -14.66 2.44 -2.55
C THR A 286 -16.18 2.58 -2.40
N GLU A 287 -16.90 2.57 -3.53
CA GLU A 287 -18.37 2.59 -3.54
C GLU A 287 -19.00 1.44 -2.74
N SER A 288 -18.34 0.28 -2.67
CA SER A 288 -18.81 -0.85 -1.87
C SER A 288 -18.81 -0.55 -0.37
N THR A 289 -17.76 0.10 0.12
CA THR A 289 -17.65 0.54 1.52
C THR A 289 -18.60 1.73 1.77
N VAL A 290 -18.76 2.66 0.80
CA VAL A 290 -19.74 3.75 0.90
C VAL A 290 -21.14 3.20 1.12
N ALA A 291 -21.56 2.16 0.39
CA ALA A 291 -22.87 1.55 0.56
C ALA A 291 -23.10 1.04 2.00
N ILE A 292 -22.12 0.35 2.59
CA ILE A 292 -22.19 -0.13 3.98
C ILE A 292 -22.35 1.05 4.96
N ILE A 293 -21.62 2.13 4.74
CA ILE A 293 -21.68 3.34 5.58
C ILE A 293 -23.03 4.03 5.43
N GLU A 294 -23.55 4.16 4.22
CA GLU A 294 -24.89 4.73 3.96
C GLU A 294 -25.99 3.90 4.63
N ASP A 295 -25.90 2.58 4.55
CA ASP A 295 -26.85 1.65 5.17
C ASP A 295 -26.83 1.79 6.69
N TRP A 296 -25.64 1.90 7.30
CA TRP A 296 -25.52 2.19 8.74
C TRP A 296 -26.26 3.47 9.12
N PHE A 297 -25.98 4.60 8.46
CA PHE A 297 -26.59 5.88 8.84
C PHE A 297 -28.08 5.96 8.54
N LYS A 298 -28.58 5.19 7.56
CA LYS A 298 -30.03 5.07 7.30
C LYS A 298 -30.74 4.13 8.28
N SER A 299 -29.99 3.32 9.04
CA SER A 299 -30.56 2.33 9.95
C SER A 299 -31.27 2.97 11.15
N LYS A 300 -32.27 2.27 11.69
CA LYS A 300 -32.94 2.67 12.94
C LYS A 300 -32.01 2.64 14.14
N HIS A 301 -30.96 1.80 14.11
CA HIS A 301 -30.02 1.69 15.21
C HIS A 301 -29.11 2.92 15.28
N ALA A 302 -28.56 3.38 14.15
CA ALA A 302 -27.77 4.62 14.10
C ALA A 302 -28.57 5.85 14.56
N ALA A 303 -29.89 5.90 14.28
CA ALA A 303 -30.76 6.98 14.74
C ALA A 303 -30.94 7.03 16.28
N LYS A 304 -30.81 5.88 16.95
CA LYS A 304 -30.86 5.76 18.41
C LYS A 304 -29.49 5.86 19.07
N THR A 305 -28.43 5.82 18.27
CA THR A 305 -27.05 5.84 18.74
C THR A 305 -26.57 7.28 18.87
N GLY A 306 -26.14 7.66 20.08
CA GLY A 306 -25.50 8.94 20.34
C GLY A 306 -25.93 9.55 21.67
N LYS A 307 -25.34 10.71 21.97
CA LYS A 307 -25.61 11.46 23.19
C LYS A 307 -26.37 12.72 22.84
N GLU A 308 -27.47 12.98 23.55
CA GLU A 308 -28.25 14.22 23.39
C GLU A 308 -27.49 15.43 23.96
N ASN A 309 -26.80 15.23 25.09
CA ASN A 309 -25.97 16.26 25.73
C ASN A 309 -24.51 15.81 25.76
N TRP A 310 -23.59 16.71 25.38
CA TRP A 310 -22.14 16.46 25.41
C TRP A 310 -21.35 17.71 25.79
N ASP A 311 -20.16 17.50 26.32
CA ASP A 311 -19.23 18.59 26.64
C ASP A 311 -18.57 19.10 25.35
N VAL A 312 -19.06 20.25 24.88
CA VAL A 312 -18.55 20.93 23.67
C VAL A 312 -17.06 21.27 23.80
N ARG A 313 -16.56 21.56 25.02
CA ARG A 313 -15.15 21.85 25.24
C ARG A 313 -14.30 20.62 24.94
N LYS A 314 -14.69 19.44 25.43
CA LYS A 314 -13.99 18.17 25.13
C LYS A 314 -13.97 17.85 23.64
N VAL A 315 -15.05 18.15 22.92
CA VAL A 315 -15.10 17.97 21.46
C VAL A 315 -14.11 18.91 20.78
N LYS A 316 -14.11 20.19 21.13
CA LYS A 316 -13.16 21.18 20.59
C LYS A 316 -11.70 20.80 20.88
N GLU A 317 -11.41 20.36 22.10
CA GLU A 317 -10.09 19.84 22.49
C GLU A 317 -9.72 18.57 21.71
N GLY A 318 -10.69 17.69 21.43
CA GLY A 318 -10.50 16.54 20.56
C GLY A 318 -10.12 16.93 19.14
N VAL A 319 -10.81 17.92 18.56
CA VAL A 319 -10.49 18.45 17.22
C VAL A 319 -9.09 19.04 17.15
N ALA A 320 -8.72 19.86 18.14
CA ALA A 320 -7.39 20.47 18.19
C ALA A 320 -6.29 19.41 18.34
N ARG A 321 -6.46 18.44 19.25
CA ARG A 321 -5.49 17.34 19.46
C ARG A 321 -5.38 16.41 18.25
N GLY A 322 -6.44 16.26 17.46
CA GLY A 322 -6.49 15.41 16.29
C GLY A 322 -5.87 16.03 15.02
N GLY A 323 -5.34 17.26 15.07
CA GLY A 323 -4.82 17.96 13.88
C GLY A 323 -5.91 18.53 12.96
N GLY A 324 -7.15 18.65 13.47
CA GLY A 324 -8.29 19.12 12.70
C GLY A 324 -9.09 18.01 12.00
N GLY A 325 -10.37 18.27 11.74
CA GLY A 325 -11.24 17.39 10.92
C GLY A 325 -11.89 16.19 11.62
N TRP A 326 -11.56 15.87 12.87
CA TRP A 326 -12.19 14.78 13.66
C TRP A 326 -11.98 14.97 15.17
N HIS A 327 -12.79 14.35 16.04
CA HIS A 327 -12.72 14.58 17.50
C HIS A 327 -12.60 13.31 18.39
N GLY A 328 -13.01 12.14 17.89
CA GLY A 328 -12.85 10.85 18.60
C GLY A 328 -13.64 10.68 19.91
N GLN A 329 -14.70 11.46 20.16
CA GLN A 329 -15.47 11.45 21.42
C GLN A 329 -16.72 10.54 21.39
N GLY A 330 -16.84 9.68 20.37
CA GLY A 330 -18.02 8.86 20.12
C GLY A 330 -19.10 9.58 19.31
N TRP A 331 -20.29 8.95 19.23
CA TRP A 331 -21.46 9.47 18.53
C TRP A 331 -22.10 10.65 19.27
N LEU A 332 -22.39 11.74 18.56
CA LEU A 332 -23.01 12.96 19.07
C LEU A 332 -24.36 13.20 18.38
N GLY A 333 -25.31 13.73 19.13
CA GLY A 333 -26.69 13.94 18.67
C GLY A 333 -27.54 12.67 18.76
N CYS A 334 -28.84 12.82 18.58
CA CYS A 334 -29.80 11.74 18.51
C CYS A 334 -30.87 12.04 17.44
N GLY A 335 -31.53 10.99 16.94
CA GLY A 335 -32.56 11.09 15.92
C GLY A 335 -32.09 10.66 14.53
N GLN A 336 -33.02 10.72 13.57
CA GLN A 336 -32.77 10.20 12.23
C GLN A 336 -31.69 11.00 11.50
N TRP A 337 -30.67 10.31 10.99
CA TRP A 337 -29.62 10.94 10.17
C TRP A 337 -30.15 11.34 8.79
N ARG A 338 -29.81 12.54 8.33
CA ARG A 338 -30.01 12.97 6.94
C ARG A 338 -28.80 12.55 6.10
N VAL A 339 -28.94 11.48 5.31
CA VAL A 339 -27.86 10.92 4.47
C VAL A 339 -28.06 11.35 3.01
N VAL A 340 -27.10 12.07 2.44
CA VAL A 340 -27.19 12.62 1.07
C VAL A 340 -25.84 12.49 0.36
N ARG A 341 -25.84 11.92 -0.86
CA ARG A 341 -24.69 11.95 -1.77
C ARG A 341 -24.56 13.35 -2.37
N THR A 342 -23.36 13.92 -2.31
CA THR A 342 -23.10 15.31 -2.72
C THR A 342 -21.65 15.49 -3.15
N GLN A 343 -21.31 16.69 -3.63
CA GLN A 343 -19.97 17.08 -4.04
C GLN A 343 -19.51 18.29 -3.22
N MET A 344 -18.18 18.46 -3.13
CA MET A 344 -17.59 19.67 -2.58
C MET A 344 -17.31 20.66 -3.70
N ASP A 345 -17.50 21.95 -3.45
CA ASP A 345 -17.00 22.98 -4.35
C ASP A 345 -15.47 23.16 -4.24
N LYS A 346 -14.92 24.06 -5.04
CA LYS A 346 -13.47 24.33 -5.11
C LYS A 346 -12.93 24.98 -3.82
N GLU A 347 -13.80 25.56 -2.99
CA GLU A 347 -13.48 26.11 -1.66
C GLU A 347 -13.62 25.07 -0.54
N GLY A 348 -14.01 23.83 -0.87
CA GLY A 348 -14.20 22.75 0.09
C GLY A 348 -15.53 22.82 0.87
N VAL A 349 -16.54 23.52 0.34
CA VAL A 349 -17.88 23.63 0.93
C VAL A 349 -18.80 22.54 0.38
N CYS A 350 -19.55 21.90 1.27
CA CYS A 350 -20.48 20.84 0.95
C CYS A 350 -21.76 21.35 0.29
N GLY A 351 -22.09 20.86 -0.91
CA GLY A 351 -23.31 21.26 -1.64
C GLY A 351 -24.64 20.86 -0.98
N SER A 352 -24.64 20.02 0.06
CA SER A 352 -25.86 19.56 0.75
C SER A 352 -26.13 20.24 2.10
N CYS A 353 -25.09 20.60 2.84
CA CYS A 353 -25.23 21.20 4.18
C CYS A 353 -24.58 22.59 4.32
N GLY A 354 -23.80 23.05 3.34
CA GLY A 354 -23.11 24.34 3.40
C GLY A 354 -21.91 24.38 4.35
N GLU A 355 -21.58 23.27 5.01
CA GLU A 355 -20.40 23.18 5.88
C GLU A 355 -19.11 23.12 5.06
N ARG A 356 -18.04 23.73 5.58
CA ARG A 356 -16.71 23.70 4.98
C ARG A 356 -15.86 22.60 5.60
N LEU A 357 -15.20 21.79 4.77
CA LEU A 357 -14.23 20.80 5.23
C LEU A 357 -13.03 21.49 5.92
N ALA A 358 -12.53 20.86 6.99
CA ALA A 358 -11.30 21.30 7.63
C ALA A 358 -10.08 21.02 6.75
N CYS A 359 -9.10 21.91 6.77
CA CYS A 359 -7.74 21.59 6.35
C CYS A 359 -7.09 20.78 7.48
N ILE A 360 -6.54 19.62 7.15
CA ILE A 360 -5.90 18.73 8.12
C ILE A 360 -4.40 18.95 7.99
N ASP A 361 -3.77 19.39 9.07
CA ASP A 361 -2.33 19.59 9.11
C ASP A 361 -1.63 18.22 9.18
N ILE A 362 -0.51 18.09 8.46
CA ILE A 362 0.38 16.93 8.59
C ILE A 362 1.27 17.17 9.81
N ASP A 363 1.39 16.20 10.72
CA ASP A 363 2.26 16.34 11.90
C ASP A 363 3.71 16.60 11.43
N PRO A 364 4.37 17.68 11.87
CA PRO A 364 5.77 17.94 11.53
C PRO A 364 6.70 16.78 11.88
N ARG A 365 6.40 15.99 12.92
CA ARG A 365 7.16 14.79 13.29
C ARG A 365 6.98 13.66 12.29
N GLU A 366 5.77 13.48 11.74
CA GLU A 366 5.55 12.51 10.66
C GLU A 366 6.34 12.92 9.41
N THR A 367 6.34 14.22 9.10
CA THR A 367 7.13 14.78 7.99
C THR A 367 8.63 14.53 8.18
N GLU A 368 9.16 14.75 9.39
CA GLU A 368 10.57 14.50 9.71
C GLU A 368 10.91 13.00 9.64
N ASN A 369 10.08 12.14 10.22
CA ASN A 369 10.27 10.69 10.15
C ASN A 369 10.24 10.17 8.70
N PHE A 370 9.36 10.74 7.87
CA PHE A 370 9.31 10.46 6.44
C PHE A 370 10.60 10.90 5.74
N ALA A 371 11.10 12.11 5.99
CA ALA A 371 12.34 12.62 5.41
C ALA A 371 13.57 11.77 5.79
N ILE A 372 13.66 11.34 7.06
CA ILE A 372 14.72 10.43 7.54
C ILE A 372 14.63 9.07 6.82
N SER A 373 13.42 8.53 6.69
CA SER A 373 13.19 7.23 6.04
C SER A 373 13.49 7.29 4.55
N LEU A 374 13.07 8.37 3.88
CA LEU A 374 13.36 8.67 2.49
C LEU A 374 14.87 8.71 2.24
N SER A 375 15.59 9.46 3.08
CA SER A 375 17.06 9.58 3.00
C SER A 375 17.76 8.22 3.18
N LYS A 376 17.28 7.40 4.12
CA LYS A 376 17.81 6.03 4.32
C LYS A 376 17.58 5.14 3.10
N LEU A 377 16.40 5.21 2.48
CA LEU A 377 16.08 4.45 1.28
C LEU A 377 16.94 4.88 0.09
N ALA A 378 17.10 6.18 -0.12
CA ALA A 378 17.96 6.74 -1.16
C ALA A 378 19.41 6.30 -0.96
N LEU A 379 19.99 6.45 0.23
CA LEU A 379 21.37 6.01 0.54
C LEU A 379 21.60 4.49 0.43
N GLY A 380 20.53 3.69 0.47
CA GLY A 380 20.58 2.24 0.27
C GLY A 380 20.52 1.81 -1.20
N ARG A 381 20.05 2.69 -2.10
CA ARG A 381 19.82 2.40 -3.53
C ARG A 381 20.74 3.20 -4.46
N GLU A 382 21.05 4.43 -4.08
CA GLU A 382 21.94 5.34 -4.79
C GLU A 382 23.40 5.20 -4.36
N VAL A 383 24.30 5.75 -5.17
CA VAL A 383 25.69 5.94 -4.76
C VAL A 383 25.71 6.96 -3.62
N LYS A 384 26.02 6.51 -2.39
CA LYS A 384 25.95 7.33 -1.17
C LYS A 384 26.57 8.72 -1.31
N ALA A 385 27.75 8.80 -1.93
CA ALA A 385 28.47 10.07 -2.11
C ALA A 385 27.70 11.08 -2.98
N ASP A 386 26.92 10.62 -3.95
CA ASP A 386 26.16 11.49 -4.84
C ASP A 386 24.91 12.06 -4.17
N PHE A 387 24.20 11.24 -3.39
CA PHE A 387 23.05 11.71 -2.62
C PHE A 387 23.47 12.65 -1.49
N THR A 388 24.56 12.34 -0.76
CA THR A 388 25.11 13.26 0.26
C THR A 388 25.53 14.60 -0.36
N ARG A 389 26.16 14.59 -1.55
CA ARG A 389 26.49 15.83 -2.26
C ARG A 389 25.24 16.66 -2.58
N PHE A 390 24.13 16.02 -2.95
CA PHE A 390 22.87 16.73 -3.16
C PHE A 390 22.33 17.34 -1.86
N GLN A 391 22.38 16.59 -0.74
CA GLN A 391 21.94 17.11 0.56
C GLN A 391 22.72 18.37 0.97
N ASP A 392 24.06 18.32 0.85
CA ASP A 392 24.93 19.47 1.14
C ASP A 392 24.64 20.64 0.20
N TRP A 393 24.43 20.36 -1.08
CA TRP A 393 24.09 21.37 -2.08
C TRP A 393 22.76 22.05 -1.75
N LEU A 394 21.72 21.27 -1.42
CA LEU A 394 20.39 21.77 -1.11
C LEU A 394 20.41 22.70 0.11
N GLN A 395 21.20 22.36 1.13
CA GLN A 395 21.39 23.18 2.33
C GLN A 395 22.02 24.54 2.01
N GLN A 396 22.88 24.61 0.99
CA GLN A 396 23.59 25.84 0.61
C GLN A 396 22.82 26.75 -0.36
N HIS A 397 21.87 26.20 -1.14
CA HIS A 397 21.23 26.92 -2.25
C HIS A 397 19.74 27.27 -1.99
N GLY A 398 19.12 26.67 -0.98
CA GLY A 398 17.77 27.05 -0.54
C GLY A 398 17.70 28.47 0.03
N PRO A 399 16.50 28.98 0.36
CA PRO A 399 15.20 28.30 0.36
C PRO A 399 14.47 28.39 -0.98
N PHE A 400 13.78 27.31 -1.37
CA PHE A 400 12.92 27.25 -2.55
C PHE A 400 11.44 27.24 -2.16
N ASP A 401 10.59 27.90 -2.95
CA ASP A 401 9.13 27.86 -2.75
C ASP A 401 8.49 26.69 -3.53
N ALA A 402 9.22 26.11 -4.50
CA ALA A 402 8.78 24.99 -5.32
C ALA A 402 9.97 24.17 -5.84
N VAL A 403 9.76 22.87 -6.02
CA VAL A 403 10.68 21.93 -6.68
C VAL A 403 9.97 21.36 -7.91
N ALA A 404 10.70 21.23 -9.01
CA ALA A 404 10.19 20.81 -10.30
C ALA A 404 10.96 19.59 -10.82
N ASP A 405 10.25 18.49 -11.01
CA ASP A 405 10.74 17.33 -11.77
C ASP A 405 10.83 17.72 -13.25
N GLY A 406 12.04 18.07 -13.68
CA GLY A 406 12.27 18.56 -15.04
C GLY A 406 12.05 17.47 -16.10
N ALA A 407 12.28 16.20 -15.76
CA ALA A 407 12.10 15.11 -16.71
C ALA A 407 10.62 14.87 -17.00
N ASN A 408 9.81 14.76 -15.94
CA ASN A 408 8.36 14.60 -16.06
C ASN A 408 7.72 15.78 -16.77
N LEU A 409 8.03 17.01 -16.33
CA LEU A 409 7.45 18.23 -16.91
C LEU A 409 7.80 18.42 -18.39
N SER A 410 8.93 17.91 -18.86
CA SER A 410 9.31 17.98 -20.28
C SER A 410 8.74 16.86 -21.15
N LEU A 411 8.29 15.74 -20.56
CA LEU A 411 7.82 14.56 -21.29
C LEU A 411 6.31 14.34 -21.21
N ILE A 412 5.64 14.88 -20.19
CA ILE A 412 4.19 14.69 -20.01
C ILE A 412 3.41 15.23 -21.21
N ASN A 413 2.61 14.35 -21.82
CA ASN A 413 1.84 14.60 -23.05
C ASN A 413 2.68 15.03 -24.27
N GLN A 414 3.97 14.69 -24.28
CA GLN A 414 4.89 15.00 -25.38
C GLN A 414 5.45 13.72 -26.01
N GLN A 415 5.70 13.74 -27.32
CA GLN A 415 6.40 12.65 -28.02
C GLN A 415 7.92 12.70 -27.80
N THR A 416 8.45 13.90 -27.55
CA THR A 416 9.88 14.14 -27.33
C THR A 416 10.08 15.16 -26.20
N PHE A 417 11.29 15.23 -25.66
CA PHE A 417 11.62 16.11 -24.54
C PHE A 417 11.45 17.59 -24.92
N SER A 418 10.50 18.28 -24.28
CA SER A 418 10.15 19.67 -24.56
C SER A 418 10.72 20.65 -23.54
N PHE A 419 11.74 21.41 -23.95
CA PHE A 419 12.30 22.51 -23.15
C PHE A 419 11.38 23.73 -23.07
N SER A 420 10.56 23.97 -24.10
CA SER A 420 9.60 25.07 -24.10
C SER A 420 8.50 24.86 -23.06
N GLN A 421 8.01 23.61 -22.92
CA GLN A 421 7.05 23.24 -21.88
C GLN A 421 7.63 23.43 -20.49
N LEU A 422 8.83 22.91 -20.23
CA LEU A 422 9.52 23.07 -18.95
C LEU A 422 9.72 24.55 -18.61
N ASN A 423 10.22 25.35 -19.56
CA ASN A 423 10.42 26.78 -19.35
C ASN A 423 9.12 27.52 -19.01
N ALA A 424 8.02 27.19 -19.70
CA ALA A 424 6.72 27.79 -19.43
C ALA A 424 6.20 27.47 -18.01
N VAL A 425 6.47 26.27 -17.50
CA VAL A 425 6.13 25.88 -16.12
C VAL A 425 7.01 26.63 -15.12
N VAL A 426 8.33 26.65 -15.34
CA VAL A 426 9.28 27.38 -14.47
C VAL A 426 8.92 28.86 -14.38
N HIS A 427 8.58 29.51 -15.49
CA HIS A 427 8.14 30.91 -15.52
C HIS A 427 6.85 31.13 -14.74
N ARG A 428 5.88 30.22 -14.83
CA ARG A 428 4.63 30.31 -14.06
C ARG A 428 4.87 30.14 -12.57
N LEU A 429 5.65 29.14 -12.15
CA LEU A 429 6.01 28.94 -10.74
C LEU A 429 6.74 30.16 -10.16
N HIS A 430 7.68 30.72 -10.91
CA HIS A 430 8.36 31.95 -10.55
C HIS A 430 7.38 33.14 -10.40
N GLY A 431 6.40 33.24 -11.28
CA GLY A 431 5.34 34.25 -11.21
C GLY A 431 4.45 34.11 -9.98
N MET A 432 4.17 32.87 -9.55
CA MET A 432 3.36 32.53 -8.38
C MET A 432 4.10 32.68 -7.04
N SER A 433 5.43 32.58 -7.04
CA SER A 433 6.25 32.82 -5.84
C SER A 433 6.02 34.24 -5.31
N PRO A 434 5.66 34.40 -4.01
CA PRO A 434 5.51 35.72 -3.40
C PRO A 434 6.77 36.56 -3.49
N SER A 435 7.94 35.92 -3.42
CA SER A 435 9.26 36.55 -3.47
C SER A 435 9.93 36.48 -4.84
N LYS A 436 9.20 36.05 -5.89
CA LYS A 436 9.75 35.84 -7.24
C LYS A 436 11.02 34.99 -7.23
N LYS A 437 11.07 33.92 -6.44
CA LYS A 437 12.17 32.95 -6.49
C LYS A 437 12.02 32.06 -7.72
N LEU A 438 13.13 31.57 -8.26
CA LEU A 438 13.07 30.48 -9.23
C LEU A 438 12.79 29.17 -8.50
N PRO A 439 11.98 28.26 -9.07
CA PRO A 439 11.84 26.91 -8.53
C PRO A 439 13.16 26.14 -8.69
N LEU A 440 13.42 25.19 -7.79
CA LEU A 440 14.50 24.23 -7.98
C LEU A 440 14.10 23.24 -9.06
N VAL A 441 14.80 23.23 -10.19
CA VAL A 441 14.63 22.26 -11.28
C VAL A 441 15.61 21.11 -11.08
N ILE A 442 15.12 19.88 -11.08
CA ILE A 442 15.95 18.66 -11.06
C ILE A 442 15.97 18.07 -12.47
N LEU A 443 17.16 17.82 -13.03
CA LEU A 443 17.33 17.17 -14.33
C LEU A 443 18.51 16.23 -14.34
N HIS A 444 18.35 15.07 -14.97
CA HIS A 444 19.47 14.14 -15.19
C HIS A 444 20.54 14.72 -16.14
N LYS A 445 21.82 14.44 -15.86
CA LYS A 445 22.98 14.92 -16.63
C LYS A 445 22.81 14.73 -18.14
N SER A 446 22.32 13.56 -18.56
CA SER A 446 22.10 13.27 -19.99
C SER A 446 21.09 14.21 -20.66
N ARG A 447 20.13 14.77 -19.92
CA ARG A 447 19.15 15.74 -20.42
C ARG A 447 19.72 17.14 -20.55
N VAL A 448 20.70 17.49 -19.71
CA VAL A 448 21.37 18.80 -19.72
C VAL A 448 22.51 18.83 -20.73
N THR A 449 23.19 17.70 -20.98
CA THR A 449 24.30 17.61 -21.94
C THR A 449 23.89 17.07 -23.31
N GLY A 450 22.68 16.55 -23.46
CA GLY A 450 22.17 15.92 -24.68
C GLY A 450 21.79 16.88 -25.81
N GLY A 451 21.38 16.33 -26.96
CA GLY A 451 21.25 17.05 -28.23
C GLY A 451 20.38 18.31 -28.20
N SER A 452 19.12 18.23 -27.75
CA SER A 452 18.21 19.40 -27.72
C SER A 452 18.60 20.46 -26.69
N ALA A 453 19.43 20.12 -25.70
CA ALA A 453 20.00 21.07 -24.75
C ALA A 453 21.15 21.90 -25.35
N GLN A 454 21.77 21.43 -26.45
CA GLN A 454 22.83 22.17 -27.15
C GLN A 454 22.27 23.31 -28.03
N ASN A 455 20.95 23.37 -28.23
CA ASN A 455 20.34 24.54 -28.86
C ASN A 455 20.73 25.82 -28.07
N PRO A 456 21.23 26.88 -28.71
CA PRO A 456 21.74 28.07 -28.02
C PRO A 456 20.77 28.69 -27.01
N CYS A 457 19.47 28.71 -27.32
CA CYS A 457 18.43 29.26 -26.43
C CYS A 457 18.28 28.39 -25.18
N ASN A 458 18.17 27.08 -25.34
CA ASN A 458 18.02 26.13 -24.24
C ASN A 458 19.28 26.08 -23.37
N LYS A 459 20.46 26.09 -23.99
CA LYS A 459 21.73 26.13 -23.28
C LYS A 459 21.86 27.38 -22.41
N LYS A 460 21.54 28.56 -22.95
CA LYS A 460 21.57 29.82 -22.20
C LYS A 460 20.57 29.82 -21.03
N MET A 461 19.40 29.21 -21.24
CA MET A 461 18.40 29.05 -20.19
C MET A 461 18.88 28.15 -19.05
N LEU A 462 19.42 26.97 -19.38
CA LEU A 462 19.94 26.01 -18.40
C LEU A 462 21.11 26.59 -17.60
N GLU A 463 22.05 27.26 -18.27
CA GLU A 463 23.16 27.94 -17.59
C GLU A 463 22.67 29.07 -16.68
N ARG A 464 21.63 29.81 -17.08
CA ARG A 464 21.02 30.83 -16.20
C ARG A 464 20.43 30.20 -14.94
N TRP A 465 19.69 29.09 -15.05
CA TRP A 465 19.15 28.40 -13.88
C TRP A 465 20.24 27.82 -13.00
N LYS A 466 21.28 27.25 -13.59
CA LYS A 466 22.44 26.73 -12.85
C LYS A 466 23.17 27.83 -12.07
N ASN A 467 23.46 28.95 -12.72
CA ASN A 467 24.16 30.08 -12.11
C ASN A 467 23.33 30.79 -11.02
N SER A 468 22.01 30.65 -11.06
CA SER A 468 21.12 31.16 -10.01
C SER A 468 20.86 30.16 -8.90
N GLY A 469 21.53 29.00 -8.91
CA GLY A 469 21.31 27.94 -7.91
C GLY A 469 19.95 27.26 -8.03
N ALA A 470 19.26 27.41 -9.17
CA ALA A 470 17.90 26.92 -9.39
C ALA A 470 17.82 25.66 -10.27
N LEU A 471 18.96 25.09 -10.66
CA LEU A 471 19.04 23.83 -11.41
C LEU A 471 20.06 22.91 -10.74
N TYR A 472 19.60 21.75 -10.29
CA TYR A 472 20.46 20.65 -9.88
C TYR A 472 20.52 19.58 -10.97
N VAL A 473 21.74 19.17 -11.32
CA VAL A 473 21.98 18.18 -12.37
C VAL A 473 22.35 16.85 -11.72
N THR A 474 21.45 15.87 -11.78
CA THR A 474 21.69 14.56 -11.15
C THR A 474 22.74 13.76 -11.94
N PRO A 475 23.60 12.99 -11.26
CA PRO A 475 24.72 12.29 -11.90
C PRO A 475 24.24 11.15 -12.82
N ALA A 476 25.17 10.62 -13.62
CA ALA A 476 24.82 9.52 -14.52
C ALA A 476 24.53 8.24 -13.72
N GLY A 477 23.35 7.65 -13.94
CA GLY A 477 22.94 6.41 -13.28
C GLY A 477 22.17 6.60 -11.97
N SER A 478 21.94 7.84 -11.55
CA SER A 478 21.06 8.13 -10.41
C SER A 478 19.60 8.09 -10.82
N ASN A 479 18.72 7.70 -9.90
CA ASN A 479 17.29 7.97 -10.02
C ASN A 479 16.97 9.39 -9.54
N ASP A 480 16.38 10.22 -10.40
CA ASP A 480 15.98 11.60 -10.11
C ASP A 480 14.70 11.72 -9.28
N ASP A 481 13.99 10.61 -9.01
CA ASP A 481 12.85 10.57 -8.09
C ASP A 481 13.25 10.79 -6.61
N TRP A 482 14.47 10.41 -6.23
CA TRP A 482 15.00 10.58 -4.85
C TRP A 482 15.51 11.99 -4.62
#